data_AF-Q94JR7-F1
#
_entry.id   AF-Q94JR7-F1
#
_cell.length_a   1.000
_cell.length_b   1.000
_cell.length_c   1.000
_cell.angle_alpha   90.00
_cell.angle_beta   90.00
_cell.angle_gamma   90.00
#
_symmetry.space_group_name_H-M   'P 1'
#
loop_
_entity.id
_entity.type
_entity.pdbx_description
1 polymer ?
#
loop_
_entity_poly.entity_id
_entity_poly.type
_entity_poly.pdbx_seq_one_letter_code
_entity_poly.pdbx_strand_id
1 'polypeptide(L)'
;MWHEARRSEKKVHDMMDAARKRAQRRAIYLAKRRGDPIQSIQAVGSRYRVFRDDGLYQATEDQQGLIPWNGKQDVMIDRFDGRALLDFVREAGSRSVRPHKKTEEEEELEEFVNFERYRDLIKHRRRGFSDEEGLQHVHQELEAKLAAPFLGTRTQPAQPPANKGTYSQVGFSYAGNGKDNSLDADEDDVDDDEDDEDEEEEFDSNDSDDEGMETIAKQFGIKRYGWLVYMDKKA
;
A
#
# COMPACT_ATOMS: atom_id res chain seq x y z
N MET A 1 51.60 26.19 -0.29
CA MET A 1 50.33 26.64 -0.90
C MET A 1 49.71 25.59 -1.83
N TRP A 2 50.38 25.10 -2.87
CA TRP A 2 49.77 24.13 -3.81
C TRP A 2 49.39 22.77 -3.18
N HIS A 3 50.23 22.19 -2.32
CA HIS A 3 49.91 20.91 -1.67
C HIS A 3 48.69 20.98 -0.74
N GLU A 4 48.44 22.13 -0.12
CA GLU A 4 47.31 22.35 0.77
C GLU A 4 46.01 22.52 -0.02
N ALA A 5 46.05 23.28 -1.12
CA ALA A 5 44.95 23.36 -2.07
C ALA A 5 44.56 21.97 -2.60
N ARG A 6 45.55 21.15 -2.99
CA ARG A 6 45.33 19.80 -3.51
C ARG A 6 44.77 18.81 -2.46
N ARG A 7 45.12 18.98 -1.17
CA ARG A 7 44.47 18.22 -0.07
C ARG A 7 43.02 18.65 0.16
N SER A 8 42.75 19.96 0.12
CA SER A 8 41.37 20.47 0.29
C SER A 8 40.46 20.03 -0.86
N GLU A 9 40.97 20.04 -2.09
CA GLU A 9 40.26 19.56 -3.28
C GLU A 9 39.94 18.07 -3.17
N LYS A 10 40.92 17.24 -2.78
CA LYS A 10 40.69 15.80 -2.56
C LYS A 10 39.61 15.57 -1.50
N LYS A 11 39.67 16.28 -0.37
CA LYS A 11 38.68 16.17 0.71
C LYS A 11 37.26 16.51 0.25
N VAL A 12 37.09 17.56 -0.58
CA VAL A 12 35.77 17.92 -1.11
C VAL A 12 35.24 16.84 -2.07
N HIS A 13 36.08 16.29 -2.94
CA HIS A 13 35.67 15.20 -3.82
C HIS A 13 35.27 13.95 -3.04
N ASP A 14 36.07 13.56 -2.04
CA ASP A 14 35.76 12.42 -1.16
C ASP A 14 34.41 12.63 -0.45
N MET A 15 34.14 13.85 0.04
CA MET A 15 32.83 14.21 0.64
C MET A 15 31.68 14.14 -0.37
N MET A 16 31.88 14.62 -1.60
CA MET A 16 30.86 14.56 -2.65
C MET A 16 30.56 13.12 -3.08
N ASP A 17 31.58 12.29 -3.23
CA ASP A 17 31.43 10.89 -3.60
C ASP A 17 30.78 10.09 -2.45
N ALA A 18 31.14 10.36 -1.21
CA ALA A 18 30.47 9.81 -0.04
C ALA A 18 28.99 10.24 0.04
N ALA A 19 28.70 11.51 -0.22
CA ALA A 19 27.32 12.02 -0.28
C ALA A 19 26.53 11.35 -1.41
N ARG A 20 27.13 11.17 -2.59
CA ARG A 20 26.51 10.47 -3.73
C ARG A 20 26.22 9.01 -3.41
N LYS A 21 27.20 8.28 -2.85
CA LYS A 21 27.02 6.88 -2.43
C LYS A 21 25.95 6.76 -1.34
N ARG A 22 25.95 7.66 -0.34
CA ARG A 22 24.91 7.72 0.69
C ARG A 22 23.52 7.94 0.07
N ALA A 23 23.39 8.90 -0.84
CA ALA A 23 22.13 9.18 -1.54
C ALA A 23 21.65 7.98 -2.38
N GLN A 24 22.56 7.28 -3.05
CA GLN A 24 22.23 6.06 -3.81
C GLN A 24 21.77 4.92 -2.89
N ARG A 25 22.47 4.67 -1.78
CA ARG A 25 22.06 3.66 -0.79
C ARG A 25 20.69 3.99 -0.19
N ARG A 26 20.45 5.25 0.18
CA ARG A 26 19.13 5.73 0.63
C ARG A 26 18.04 5.49 -0.42
N ALA A 27 18.31 5.82 -1.68
CA ALA A 27 17.36 5.61 -2.77
C ALA A 27 17.01 4.11 -2.96
N ILE A 28 18.02 3.23 -2.89
CA ILE A 28 17.81 1.77 -3.01
C ILE A 28 17.04 1.21 -1.82
N TYR A 29 17.39 1.61 -0.59
CA TYR A 29 16.69 1.20 0.64
C TYR A 29 15.21 1.59 0.59
N LEU A 30 14.93 2.86 0.26
CA LEU A 30 13.55 3.35 0.13
C LEU A 30 12.79 2.66 -1.01
N ALA A 31 13.45 2.36 -2.13
CA ALA A 31 12.84 1.62 -3.24
C ALA A 31 12.47 0.18 -2.86
N LYS A 32 13.34 -0.53 -2.12
CA LYS A 32 13.05 -1.88 -1.62
C LYS A 32 11.85 -1.90 -0.66
N ARG A 33 11.72 -0.88 0.20
CA ARG A 33 10.60 -0.76 1.17
C ARG A 33 9.26 -0.35 0.52
N ARG A 34 9.30 0.34 -0.62
CA ARG A 34 8.10 0.90 -1.26
C ARG A 34 7.20 -0.14 -1.92
N GLY A 35 7.69 -1.38 -2.11
CA GLY A 35 7.01 -2.39 -2.93
C GLY A 35 6.95 -2.00 -4.41
N ASP A 36 6.46 -2.90 -5.26
CA ASP A 36 6.24 -2.60 -6.67
C ASP A 36 5.05 -1.62 -6.79
N PRO A 37 5.24 -0.38 -7.30
CA PRO A 37 4.13 0.57 -7.49
C PRO A 37 3.01 0.02 -8.35
N ILE A 38 3.30 -0.91 -9.27
CA ILE A 38 2.31 -1.56 -10.14
C ILE A 38 1.42 -2.54 -9.36
N GLN A 39 1.87 -3.03 -8.21
CA GLN A 39 1.09 -3.89 -7.31
C GLN A 39 0.19 -3.07 -6.35
N SER A 40 0.28 -1.74 -6.38
CA SER A 40 -0.58 -0.90 -5.56
C SER A 40 -2.00 -0.80 -6.13
N ILE A 41 -3.00 -0.83 -5.25
CA ILE A 41 -4.40 -0.57 -5.61
C ILE A 41 -4.75 0.83 -5.11
N GLN A 42 -5.22 1.69 -6.02
CA GLN A 42 -5.75 3.00 -5.66
C GLN A 42 -7.28 2.95 -5.62
N ALA A 43 -7.86 3.31 -4.48
CA ALA A 43 -9.29 3.54 -4.34
C ALA A 43 -9.58 5.05 -4.36
N VAL A 44 -10.43 5.50 -5.29
CA VAL A 44 -10.86 6.90 -5.39
C VAL A 44 -12.36 6.98 -5.14
N GLY A 45 -12.76 7.79 -4.16
CA GLY A 45 -14.15 8.08 -3.88
C GLY A 45 -14.61 9.35 -4.59
N SER A 46 -15.77 9.30 -5.25
CA SER A 46 -16.45 10.49 -5.78
C SER A 46 -17.81 10.64 -5.12
N ARG A 47 -18.24 11.88 -4.87
CA ARG A 47 -19.59 12.13 -4.38
C ARG A 47 -20.59 11.72 -5.44
N TYR A 48 -21.41 10.71 -5.13
CA TYR A 48 -22.53 10.31 -5.97
C TYR A 48 -23.84 10.89 -5.43
N ARG A 49 -24.71 11.39 -6.32
CA ARG A 49 -26.08 11.77 -5.94
C ARG A 49 -26.94 10.52 -5.99
N VAL A 50 -27.49 10.14 -4.84
CA VAL A 50 -28.48 9.06 -4.79
C VAL A 50 -29.74 9.55 -5.50
N PHE A 51 -30.06 8.91 -6.63
CA PHE A 51 -31.33 9.13 -7.30
C PHE A 51 -32.33 8.14 -6.74
N ARG A 52 -33.48 8.66 -6.29
CA ARG A 52 -34.61 7.84 -5.88
C ARG A 52 -35.31 7.36 -7.14
N ASP A 53 -35.34 6.06 -7.34
CA ASP A 53 -36.14 5.43 -8.38
C ASP A 53 -37.40 4.85 -7.73
N ASP A 54 -38.52 5.57 -7.85
CA ASP A 54 -39.81 5.14 -7.31
C ASP A 54 -40.33 3.86 -7.98
N GLY A 55 -39.94 3.62 -9.25
CA GLY A 55 -40.30 2.40 -9.97
C GLY A 55 -39.54 1.20 -9.41
N LEU A 56 -38.23 1.34 -9.18
CA LEU A 56 -37.42 0.32 -8.52
C LEU A 56 -37.87 0.07 -7.08
N TYR A 57 -38.22 1.14 -6.35
CA TYR A 57 -38.79 1.04 -5.01
C TYR A 57 -40.09 0.23 -5.03
N GLN A 58 -41.05 0.59 -5.88
CA GLN A 58 -42.33 -0.13 -5.97
C GLN A 58 -42.14 -1.57 -6.43
N ALA A 59 -41.25 -1.83 -7.39
CA ALA A 59 -40.92 -3.19 -7.81
C ALA A 59 -40.34 -4.03 -6.65
N THR A 60 -39.54 -3.42 -5.77
CA THR A 60 -39.00 -4.07 -4.58
C THR A 60 -40.11 -4.36 -3.55
N GLU A 61 -41.01 -3.42 -3.31
CA GLU A 61 -42.18 -3.59 -2.42
C GLU A 61 -43.13 -4.68 -2.95
N ASP A 62 -43.36 -4.71 -4.26
CA ASP A 62 -44.16 -5.73 -4.95
C ASP A 62 -43.42 -7.08 -5.07
N GLN A 63 -42.20 -7.19 -4.53
CA GLN A 63 -41.33 -8.37 -4.59
C GLN A 63 -41.05 -8.84 -6.03
N GLN A 64 -41.14 -7.93 -7.00
CA GLN A 64 -40.83 -8.20 -8.39
C GLN A 64 -39.32 -8.41 -8.54
N GLY A 65 -38.93 -9.62 -8.92
CA GLY A 65 -37.51 -9.97 -8.97
C GLY A 65 -36.99 -10.73 -7.77
N LEU A 66 -37.88 -11.18 -6.89
CA LEU A 66 -37.51 -12.20 -5.91
C LEU A 66 -37.94 -13.59 -6.40
N ILE A 67 -37.14 -14.60 -6.08
CA ILE A 67 -37.42 -16.01 -6.29
C ILE A 67 -37.32 -16.79 -4.96
N PRO A 68 -38.11 -17.87 -4.78
CA PRO A 68 -37.99 -18.74 -3.61
C PRO A 68 -36.62 -19.41 -3.60
N TRP A 69 -35.92 -19.32 -2.48
CA TRP A 69 -34.59 -19.90 -2.35
C TRP A 69 -34.67 -21.39 -2.04
N ASN A 70 -34.11 -22.23 -2.91
CA ASN A 70 -34.10 -23.70 -2.75
C ASN A 70 -35.51 -24.28 -2.46
N GLY A 71 -36.55 -23.70 -3.05
CA GLY A 71 -37.95 -24.12 -2.87
C GLY A 71 -38.60 -23.68 -1.55
N LYS A 72 -37.87 -22.97 -0.68
CA LYS A 72 -38.40 -22.37 0.55
C LYS A 72 -39.14 -21.07 0.22
N GLN A 73 -40.48 -21.09 0.31
CA GLN A 73 -41.35 -19.94 -0.02
C GLN A 73 -41.26 -18.81 1.01
N ASP A 74 -40.80 -19.12 2.22
CA ASP A 74 -40.56 -18.18 3.31
C ASP A 74 -39.25 -17.40 3.16
N VAL A 75 -38.34 -17.87 2.30
CA VAL A 75 -37.05 -17.21 2.07
C VAL A 75 -36.93 -16.81 0.60
N MET A 76 -37.19 -15.53 0.35
CA MET A 76 -37.11 -14.92 -0.97
C MET A 76 -35.72 -14.30 -1.18
N ILE A 77 -35.12 -14.52 -2.35
CA ILE A 77 -33.82 -13.94 -2.75
C ILE A 77 -33.94 -13.24 -4.10
N ASP A 78 -33.11 -12.25 -4.37
CA ASP A 78 -33.06 -11.60 -5.70
C ASP A 78 -32.69 -12.63 -6.78
N ARG A 79 -33.26 -12.51 -7.99
CA ARG A 79 -32.97 -13.44 -9.11
C ARG A 79 -31.50 -13.41 -9.53
N PHE A 80 -30.81 -12.31 -9.27
CA PHE A 80 -29.39 -12.12 -9.53
C PHE A 80 -28.53 -12.27 -8.27
N ASP A 81 -29.12 -12.68 -7.15
CA ASP A 81 -28.37 -12.97 -5.94
C ASP A 81 -27.45 -14.17 -6.16
N GLY A 82 -26.14 -14.01 -5.88
CA GLY A 82 -25.15 -15.07 -6.05
C GLY A 82 -25.45 -16.34 -5.23
N ARG A 83 -26.27 -16.25 -4.18
CA ARG A 83 -26.73 -17.42 -3.40
C ARG A 83 -27.59 -18.37 -4.23
N ALA A 84 -28.24 -17.91 -5.30
CA ALA A 84 -28.98 -18.76 -6.23
C ALA A 84 -28.06 -19.75 -6.98
N LEU A 85 -26.75 -19.47 -7.02
CA LEU A 85 -25.74 -20.33 -7.64
C LEU A 85 -25.15 -21.37 -6.68
N LEU A 86 -25.53 -21.34 -5.40
CA LEU A 86 -24.98 -22.24 -4.38
C LEU A 86 -25.90 -23.44 -4.16
N ASP A 87 -25.37 -24.65 -4.37
CA ASP A 87 -26.09 -25.90 -4.11
C ASP A 87 -26.45 -26.09 -2.62
N PHE A 88 -25.60 -25.58 -1.74
CA PHE A 88 -25.78 -25.64 -0.29
C PHE A 88 -25.20 -24.39 0.36
N VAL A 89 -25.96 -23.78 1.26
CA VAL A 89 -25.47 -22.71 2.13
C VAL A 89 -25.55 -23.21 3.56
N ARG A 90 -24.45 -23.13 4.29
CA ARG A 90 -24.44 -23.43 5.72
C ARG A 90 -25.41 -22.48 6.40
N GLU A 91 -26.39 -23.04 7.11
CA GLU A 91 -27.24 -22.23 7.97
C GLU A 91 -26.34 -21.44 8.92
N ALA A 92 -26.49 -20.11 8.92
CA ALA A 92 -25.83 -19.22 9.85
C ALA A 92 -26.45 -19.45 11.24
N GLY A 93 -26.16 -20.61 11.83
CA GLY A 93 -26.81 -21.05 13.05
C GLY A 93 -26.47 -20.10 14.18
N SER A 94 -27.48 -19.34 14.66
CA SER A 94 -27.63 -18.71 15.98
C SER A 94 -26.50 -17.77 16.49
N ARG A 95 -25.32 -17.77 15.89
CA ARG A 95 -24.15 -16.98 16.29
C ARG A 95 -24.21 -15.51 15.86
N SER A 96 -25.15 -15.15 15.00
CA SER A 96 -25.12 -13.86 14.28
C SER A 96 -25.87 -12.70 14.97
N VAL A 97 -26.48 -12.88 16.15
CA VAL A 97 -27.33 -11.83 16.77
C VAL A 97 -26.82 -11.39 18.15
N ARG A 98 -25.59 -11.77 18.53
CA ARG A 98 -24.95 -11.09 19.65
C ARG A 98 -24.18 -9.90 19.10
N PRO A 99 -24.30 -8.69 19.67
CA PRO A 99 -23.35 -7.63 19.36
C PRO A 99 -21.97 -8.22 19.66
N HIS A 100 -21.17 -8.42 18.61
CA HIS A 100 -19.83 -8.94 18.72
C HIS A 100 -19.06 -7.97 19.62
N LYS A 101 -18.79 -8.40 20.86
CA LYS A 101 -17.92 -7.64 21.74
C LYS A 101 -16.52 -7.86 21.17
N LYS A 102 -15.93 -6.77 20.71
CA LYS A 102 -14.58 -6.80 20.16
C LYS A 102 -13.65 -7.41 21.21
N THR A 103 -12.83 -8.35 20.79
CA THR A 103 -11.73 -8.81 21.63
C THR A 103 -10.71 -7.69 21.80
N GLU A 104 -9.84 -7.78 22.81
CA GLU A 104 -8.75 -6.82 22.99
C GLU A 104 -7.87 -6.73 21.72
N GLU A 105 -7.59 -7.87 21.10
CA GLU A 105 -6.88 -7.94 19.81
C GLU A 105 -7.61 -7.20 18.67
N GLU A 106 -8.95 -7.30 18.61
CA GLU A 106 -9.74 -6.58 17.61
C GLU A 106 -9.80 -5.08 17.89
N GLU A 107 -9.83 -4.67 19.16
CA GLU A 107 -9.76 -3.25 19.54
C GLU A 107 -8.39 -2.65 19.20
N GLU A 108 -7.30 -3.36 19.46
CA GLU A 108 -5.95 -2.94 19.06
C GLU A 108 -5.84 -2.82 17.53
N LEU A 109 -6.35 -3.81 16.79
CA LEU A 109 -6.35 -3.78 15.33
C LEU A 109 -7.15 -2.58 14.79
N GLU A 110 -8.29 -2.25 15.42
CA GLU A 110 -9.05 -1.07 15.04
C GLU A 110 -8.30 0.23 15.31
N GLU A 111 -7.53 0.32 16.39
CA GLU A 111 -6.65 1.47 16.65
C GLU A 111 -5.58 1.61 15.56
N PHE A 112 -4.96 0.51 15.12
CA PHE A 112 -4.00 0.51 14.00
C PHE A 112 -4.66 0.93 12.68
N VAL A 113 -5.81 0.36 12.34
CA VAL A 113 -6.54 0.71 11.11
C VAL A 113 -6.97 2.18 11.13
N ASN A 114 -7.38 2.69 12.29
CA ASN A 114 -7.77 4.09 12.43
C ASN A 114 -6.56 5.03 12.33
N PHE A 115 -5.40 4.61 12.84
CA PHE A 115 -4.14 5.31 12.64
C PHE A 115 -3.76 5.39 11.16
N GLU A 116 -3.72 4.26 10.45
CA GLU A 116 -3.41 4.26 9.00
C GLU A 116 -4.38 5.10 8.19
N ARG A 117 -5.68 5.09 8.56
CA ARG A 117 -6.71 5.89 7.91
C ARG A 117 -6.42 7.40 7.95
N TYR A 118 -5.87 7.90 9.06
CA TYR A 118 -5.70 9.34 9.27
C TYR A 118 -4.24 9.79 9.34
N ARG A 119 -3.26 8.88 9.25
CA ARG A 119 -1.83 9.16 9.39
C ARG A 119 -1.39 10.34 8.52
N ASP A 120 -1.66 10.27 7.22
CA ASP A 120 -1.21 11.29 6.27
C ASP A 120 -1.97 12.61 6.46
N LEU A 121 -3.25 12.53 6.83
CA LEU A 121 -4.06 13.72 7.13
C LEU A 121 -3.55 14.46 8.36
N ILE A 122 -3.13 13.74 9.40
CA ILE A 122 -2.54 14.32 10.63
C ILE A 122 -1.23 15.02 10.29
N LYS A 123 -0.35 14.37 9.51
CA LYS A 123 0.90 14.96 9.01
C LYS A 123 0.66 16.23 8.20
N HIS A 124 -0.31 16.22 7.29
CA HIS A 124 -0.65 17.39 6.47
C HIS A 124 -1.18 18.54 7.32
N ARG A 125 -2.08 18.25 8.28
CA ARG A 125 -2.59 19.28 9.20
C ARG A 125 -1.48 19.88 10.06
N ARG A 126 -0.51 19.06 10.51
CA ARG A 126 0.63 19.56 11.28
C ARG A 126 1.52 20.50 10.48
N ARG A 127 1.69 20.23 9.18
CA ARG A 127 2.39 21.11 8.22
C ARG A 127 1.58 22.36 7.85
N GLY A 128 0.34 22.48 8.33
CA GLY A 128 -0.54 23.61 8.05
C GLY A 128 -1.24 23.54 6.70
N PHE A 129 -1.28 22.37 6.05
CA PHE A 129 -2.03 22.20 4.81
C PHE A 129 -3.54 22.20 5.09
N SER A 130 -4.27 22.86 4.20
CA SER A 130 -5.71 22.61 4.03
C SER A 130 -5.95 21.23 3.41
N ASP A 131 -7.18 20.71 3.53
CA ASP A 131 -7.54 19.41 2.95
C ASP A 131 -7.34 19.37 1.42
N GLU A 132 -7.54 20.51 0.73
CA GLU A 132 -7.34 20.66 -0.72
C GLU A 132 -5.84 20.63 -1.08
N GLU A 133 -5.00 21.38 -0.37
CA GLU A 133 -3.55 21.39 -0.59
C GLU A 133 -2.93 20.02 -0.28
N GLY A 134 -3.39 19.38 0.79
CA GLY A 134 -2.97 18.03 1.17
C GLY A 134 -3.30 17.01 0.07
N LEU A 135 -4.48 17.09 -0.54
CA LEU A 135 -4.87 16.21 -1.65
C LEU A 135 -4.00 16.44 -2.90
N GLN A 136 -3.71 17.71 -3.23
CA GLN A 136 -2.81 18.06 -4.33
C GLN A 136 -1.39 17.54 -4.09
N HIS A 137 -0.90 17.64 -2.86
CA HIS A 137 0.40 17.10 -2.47
C HIS A 137 0.45 15.56 -2.65
N VAL A 138 -0.58 14.84 -2.21
CA VAL A 138 -0.67 13.37 -2.42
C VAL A 138 -0.65 13.04 -3.91
N HIS A 139 -1.38 13.80 -4.73
CA HIS A 139 -1.42 13.58 -6.18
C HIS A 139 -0.03 13.73 -6.81
N GLN A 140 0.69 14.81 -6.47
CA GLN A 140 2.06 15.04 -6.95
C GLN A 140 3.02 13.93 -6.50
N GLU A 141 2.89 13.46 -5.24
CA GLU A 141 3.73 12.37 -4.73
C GLU A 141 3.45 11.04 -5.46
N LEU A 142 2.18 10.75 -5.78
CA LEU A 142 1.78 9.58 -6.55
C LEU A 142 2.27 9.65 -8.00
N GLU A 143 2.15 10.82 -8.66
CA GLU A 143 2.70 11.02 -10.00
C GLU A 143 4.23 10.81 -10.02
N ALA A 144 4.93 11.36 -9.03
CA ALA A 144 6.37 11.16 -8.88
C ALA A 144 6.72 9.68 -8.64
N LYS A 145 5.92 8.96 -7.84
CA LYS A 145 6.05 7.50 -7.61
C LYS A 145 5.91 6.70 -8.89
N LEU A 146 4.96 7.04 -9.74
CA LEU A 146 4.70 6.36 -11.01
C LEU A 146 5.73 6.73 -12.09
N ALA A 147 6.33 7.91 -12.02
CA ALA A 147 7.39 8.34 -12.94
C ALA A 147 8.77 7.76 -12.60
N ALA A 148 9.04 7.44 -11.34
CA ALA A 148 10.31 6.91 -10.85
C ALA A 148 10.76 5.53 -11.42
N PRO A 149 9.91 4.55 -11.80
CA PRO A 149 10.35 3.23 -12.21
C PRO A 149 11.04 3.21 -13.59
N PHE A 150 10.92 4.27 -14.38
CA PHE A 150 11.40 4.25 -15.77
C PHE A 150 12.91 4.51 -15.94
N LEU A 151 13.65 4.71 -14.84
CA LEU A 151 15.10 4.92 -14.89
C LEU A 151 15.92 3.65 -14.59
N GLY A 152 15.28 2.55 -14.17
CA GLY A 152 15.98 1.33 -13.71
C GLY A 152 15.63 0.04 -14.44
N THR A 153 14.60 0.01 -15.28
CA THR A 153 14.32 -1.17 -16.10
C THR A 153 15.31 -1.22 -17.26
N ARG A 154 16.45 -1.86 -16.98
CA ARG A 154 17.32 -2.50 -17.98
C ARG A 154 16.44 -2.97 -19.13
N THR A 155 16.64 -2.36 -20.29
CA THR A 155 16.06 -2.80 -21.56
C THR A 155 16.20 -4.32 -21.61
N GLN A 156 15.08 -5.04 -21.49
CA GLN A 156 15.09 -6.44 -21.90
C GLN A 156 15.60 -6.42 -23.35
N PRO A 157 16.61 -7.22 -23.71
CA PRO A 157 17.02 -7.30 -25.10
C PRO A 157 15.78 -7.69 -25.88
N ALA A 158 15.42 -6.85 -26.87
CA ALA A 158 14.28 -7.07 -27.72
C ALA A 158 14.31 -8.51 -28.23
N GLN A 159 13.31 -9.31 -27.82
CA GLN A 159 13.14 -10.63 -28.42
C GLN A 159 12.98 -10.43 -29.94
N PRO A 160 13.61 -11.26 -30.77
CA PRO A 160 13.47 -11.14 -32.22
C PRO A 160 11.99 -11.25 -32.59
N PRO A 161 11.52 -10.48 -33.59
CA PRO A 161 10.10 -10.38 -33.90
C PRO A 161 9.55 -11.77 -34.22
N ALA A 162 8.69 -12.28 -33.33
CA ALA A 162 7.99 -13.53 -33.54
C ALA A 162 7.14 -13.39 -34.81
N ASN A 163 7.36 -14.32 -35.75
CA ASN A 163 6.67 -14.41 -37.02
C ASN A 163 5.16 -14.25 -36.84
N LYS A 164 4.57 -13.45 -37.74
CA LYS A 164 3.13 -13.19 -37.84
C LYS A 164 2.35 -14.51 -37.94
N GLY A 165 1.64 -14.86 -36.88
CA GLY A 165 0.72 -15.98 -36.82
C GLY A 165 -0.42 -15.70 -35.83
N THR A 166 -1.64 -15.71 -36.34
CA THR A 166 -2.89 -15.41 -35.65
C THR A 166 -3.18 -16.44 -34.55
N TYR A 167 -2.86 -16.13 -33.29
CA TYR A 167 -3.61 -16.45 -32.06
C TYR A 167 -2.71 -16.16 -30.84
N SER A 168 -2.93 -15.04 -30.16
CA SER A 168 -2.27 -14.74 -28.89
C SER A 168 -2.94 -15.59 -27.80
N GLN A 169 -2.37 -16.75 -27.51
CA GLN A 169 -2.79 -17.59 -26.39
C GLN A 169 -1.88 -17.31 -25.20
N VAL A 170 -2.41 -16.57 -24.23
CA VAL A 170 -1.80 -16.41 -22.90
C VAL A 170 -1.98 -17.73 -22.16
N GLY A 171 -0.89 -18.49 -21.99
CA GLY A 171 -0.89 -19.74 -21.23
C GLY A 171 -0.51 -19.49 -19.77
N PHE A 172 -1.44 -19.69 -18.85
CA PHE A 172 -1.11 -19.89 -17.44
C PHE A 172 -0.80 -21.38 -17.21
N SER A 173 0.40 -21.71 -16.73
CA SER A 173 0.77 -23.08 -16.35
C SER A 173 1.03 -23.15 -14.85
N TYR A 174 0.13 -23.81 -14.11
CA TYR A 174 0.40 -24.32 -12.76
C TYR A 174 0.99 -25.72 -12.87
N ALA A 175 2.32 -25.80 -12.91
CA ALA A 175 3.03 -27.05 -12.71
C ALA A 175 4.23 -26.77 -11.79
N GLY A 176 4.00 -26.94 -10.49
CA GLY A 176 5.10 -27.09 -9.53
C GLY A 176 5.72 -28.47 -9.72
N ASN A 177 7.00 -28.51 -10.07
CA ASN A 177 7.90 -29.57 -9.62
C ASN A 177 9.34 -29.09 -9.74
N GLY A 178 10.07 -29.13 -8.63
CA GLY A 178 11.43 -28.66 -8.51
C GLY A 178 12.44 -29.42 -9.37
N LYS A 179 13.39 -28.66 -9.92
CA LYS A 179 14.75 -29.12 -10.16
C LYS A 179 15.69 -27.92 -10.16
N ASP A 180 16.56 -27.95 -9.16
CA ASP A 180 17.87 -27.32 -9.05
C ASP A 180 18.50 -27.01 -10.41
N ASN A 181 18.81 -25.74 -10.62
CA ASN A 181 19.74 -25.30 -11.65
C ASN A 181 20.59 -24.19 -11.05
N SER A 182 21.64 -24.62 -10.33
CA SER A 182 22.82 -23.82 -10.05
C SER A 182 23.23 -23.01 -11.29
N LEU A 183 23.19 -21.69 -11.15
CA LEU A 183 23.86 -20.77 -12.04
C LEU A 183 24.87 -20.03 -11.17
N ASP A 184 26.12 -20.38 -11.39
CA ASP A 184 27.31 -19.70 -10.90
C ASP A 184 27.15 -18.19 -11.07
N ALA A 185 27.06 -17.48 -9.95
CA ALA A 185 27.22 -16.04 -9.88
C ALA A 185 28.63 -15.79 -9.37
N ASP A 186 29.45 -15.21 -10.24
CA ASP A 186 30.77 -14.69 -9.93
C ASP A 186 30.74 -13.89 -8.61
N GLU A 187 31.60 -14.29 -7.67
CA GLU A 187 31.95 -13.57 -6.46
C GLU A 187 32.66 -12.26 -6.85
N ASP A 188 31.88 -11.20 -7.07
CA ASP A 188 32.38 -9.85 -6.90
C ASP A 188 32.26 -9.49 -5.41
N ASP A 189 33.42 -9.60 -4.76
CA ASP A 189 33.79 -9.17 -3.42
C ASP A 189 33.16 -7.81 -3.04
N VAL A 190 31.99 -7.85 -2.40
CA VAL A 190 31.42 -6.71 -1.70
C VAL A 190 31.89 -6.84 -0.26
N ASP A 191 32.99 -6.13 0.03
CA ASP A 191 33.51 -5.93 1.39
C ASP A 191 32.35 -5.54 2.31
N ASP A 192 31.97 -6.51 3.14
CA ASP A 192 31.02 -6.42 4.23
C ASP A 192 31.76 -5.82 5.42
N ASP A 193 32.10 -4.53 5.33
CA ASP A 193 32.46 -3.76 6.51
C ASP A 193 31.16 -3.41 7.24
N GLU A 194 30.77 -4.33 8.14
CA GLU A 194 29.91 -4.12 9.29
C GLU A 194 30.44 -2.94 10.14
N ASP A 195 30.03 -1.72 9.82
CA ASP A 195 29.94 -0.61 10.79
C ASP A 195 28.51 -0.08 10.73
N ASP A 196 27.68 -0.81 11.47
CA ASP A 196 26.22 -0.80 11.50
C ASP A 196 25.68 0.15 12.58
N GLU A 197 26.17 1.40 12.65
CA GLU A 197 25.81 2.31 13.76
C GLU A 197 25.45 3.78 13.42
N ASP A 198 25.43 4.23 12.16
CA ASP A 198 25.14 5.65 11.91
C ASP A 198 24.01 5.92 10.88
N GLU A 199 22.99 6.62 11.40
CA GLU A 199 21.97 7.45 10.72
C GLU A 199 20.59 6.80 10.42
N GLU A 200 19.89 6.38 11.49
CA GLU A 200 18.41 6.32 11.57
C GLU A 200 17.72 7.71 11.44
N GLU A 201 18.15 8.59 10.54
CA GLU A 201 17.55 9.92 10.41
C GLU A 201 17.13 10.23 8.96
N GLU A 202 15.98 9.70 8.55
CA GLU A 202 15.01 10.42 7.68
C GLU A 202 13.62 9.76 7.57
N PHE A 203 13.12 9.14 8.64
CA PHE A 203 11.68 9.18 8.92
C PHE A 203 11.55 10.19 10.04
N ASP A 204 10.94 11.36 9.79
CA ASP A 204 10.87 12.50 10.71
C ASP A 204 10.84 12.05 12.18
N SER A 205 12.04 11.98 12.78
CA SER A 205 12.27 11.38 14.10
C SER A 205 11.52 12.16 15.18
N ASN A 206 11.08 13.37 14.83
CA ASN A 206 10.32 14.25 15.67
C ASN A 206 8.83 13.92 15.75
N ASP A 207 8.25 13.14 14.82
CA ASP A 207 6.79 12.91 14.77
C ASP A 207 6.26 12.10 15.96
N SER A 208 7.06 11.24 16.60
CA SER A 208 6.62 10.43 17.74
C SER A 208 6.59 11.18 19.06
N ASP A 209 7.41 12.23 19.20
CA ASP A 209 7.46 13.11 20.38
C ASP A 209 6.79 14.48 20.14
N ASP A 210 6.23 14.69 18.95
CA ASP A 210 5.51 15.92 18.61
C ASP A 210 4.14 15.97 19.32
N GLU A 211 4.08 16.67 20.44
CA GLU A 211 2.84 16.95 21.18
C GLU A 211 1.75 17.58 20.29
N GLY A 212 2.15 18.29 19.23
CA GLY A 212 1.25 18.84 18.22
C GLY A 212 0.58 17.76 17.39
N MET A 213 1.33 16.73 16.99
CA MET A 213 0.80 15.57 16.27
C MET A 213 -0.17 14.77 17.14
N GLU A 214 0.19 14.52 18.41
CA GLU A 214 -0.67 13.84 19.38
C GLU A 214 -1.99 14.61 19.62
N THR A 215 -1.93 15.94 19.67
CA THR A 215 -3.12 16.80 19.83
C THR A 215 -4.04 16.73 18.61
N ILE A 216 -3.48 16.73 17.40
CA ILE A 216 -4.26 16.60 16.16
C ILE A 216 -4.85 15.19 16.07
N ALA A 217 -4.08 14.15 16.38
CA ALA A 217 -4.49 12.75 16.32
C ALA A 217 -5.71 12.45 17.22
N LYS A 218 -5.78 13.07 18.41
CA LYS A 218 -6.94 12.97 19.30
C LYS A 218 -8.23 13.47 18.67
N GLN A 219 -8.18 14.45 17.77
CA GLN A 219 -9.36 14.94 17.05
C GLN A 219 -9.94 13.88 16.09
N PHE A 220 -9.11 12.93 15.66
CA PHE A 220 -9.47 11.80 14.81
C PHE A 220 -9.74 10.51 15.61
N GLY A 221 -9.80 10.59 16.94
CA GLY A 221 -10.05 9.45 17.82
C GLY A 221 -8.85 8.53 18.03
N ILE A 222 -7.64 8.96 17.66
CA ILE A 222 -6.40 8.22 17.92
C ILE A 222 -5.86 8.63 19.29
N LYS A 223 -5.74 7.68 20.21
CA LYS A 223 -5.41 7.94 21.62
C LYS A 223 -3.92 7.85 21.94
N ARG A 224 -3.17 7.08 21.15
CA ARG A 224 -1.76 6.73 21.39
C ARG A 224 -0.96 6.89 20.10
N TYR A 225 -0.96 8.09 19.51
CA TYR A 225 -0.35 8.30 18.19
C TYR A 225 1.14 7.98 18.22
N GLY A 226 1.90 8.47 19.23
CA GLY A 226 3.33 8.18 19.35
C GLY A 226 3.65 6.67 19.45
N TRP A 227 2.84 5.90 20.19
CA TRP A 227 3.00 4.44 20.28
C TRP A 227 2.70 3.75 18.95
N LEU A 228 1.64 4.16 18.23
CA LEU A 228 1.29 3.60 16.94
C LEU A 228 2.37 3.89 15.88
N VAL A 229 2.94 5.10 15.89
CA VAL A 229 4.10 5.45 15.05
C VAL A 229 5.31 4.56 15.39
N TYR A 230 5.58 4.33 16.67
CA TYR A 230 6.67 3.45 17.09
C TYR A 230 6.49 2.00 16.63
N MET A 231 5.27 1.49 16.71
CA MET A 231 4.95 0.12 16.27
C MET A 231 4.99 -0.02 14.75
N ASP A 232 4.54 0.99 13.99
CA ASP A 232 4.67 1.06 12.53
C ASP A 232 6.14 1.06 12.06
N LYS A 233 7.05 1.70 12.84
CA LYS A 233 8.50 1.64 12.56
C LYS A 233 9.10 0.25 12.74
N LYS A 234 8.50 -0.61 13.57
CA LYS A 234 9.01 -1.95 13.89
C LYS A 234 8.49 -3.06 12.97
N ALA A 235 7.42 -2.80 12.22
CA ALA A 235 6.78 -3.75 11.31
C ALA A 235 7.48 -3.79 9.95
#